data_AF-A0A0C2Y1H1-F1
#
_entry.id   AF-A0A0C2Y1H1-F1
#
_cell.length_a   1.000
_cell.length_b   1.000
_cell.length_c   1.000
_cell.angle_alpha   90.00
_cell.angle_beta   90.00
_cell.angle_gamma   90.00
#
_symmetry.space_group_name_H-M   'P 1'
#
loop_
_entity.id
_entity.type
_entity.pdbx_description
1 polymer ?
#
loop_
_entity_poly.entity_id
_entity_poly.type
_entity_poly.pdbx_seq_one_letter_code
_entity_poly.pdbx_strand_id
1 'polypeptide(L)'
;MAPAKPTKKNAPSKTKATQAKGKENSASIQASAAKKKNQLRKDSGSRTALVNTNTPPVASGAGSDSTIAATSAAEEIERLKVEVLLLRKENANAAGRAPDQRAEITAIPKPRGEAGSKGFKLIREMGLDDTDEHKKLYRAITRSVRDSIIKRSIDLSLDFRKVDPDDLSAIFKWTRKMHPYMLKARFPQNWATAELVKQYMRNHRRYEVKKGRMPPRNQRSGASSSGNATQLANVDSDDEQELEGAENDENENEGSEANGSGEEEDE
;
A
#
# COMPACT_ATOMS: atom_id res chain seq x y z
N MET A 1 -9.65 20.41 61.08
CA MET A 1 -10.83 20.76 60.28
C MET A 1 -10.72 20.07 58.93
N ALA A 2 -11.54 19.07 58.66
CA ALA A 2 -11.47 18.25 57.45
C ALA A 2 -12.57 18.69 56.46
N PRO A 3 -12.29 18.91 55.16
CA PRO A 3 -13.32 19.25 54.19
C PRO A 3 -14.09 18.02 53.70
N ALA A 4 -15.41 18.11 53.83
CA ALA A 4 -16.39 17.11 53.40
C ALA A 4 -16.47 16.99 51.87
N LYS A 5 -16.58 15.74 51.38
CA LYS A 5 -16.76 15.43 49.96
C LYS A 5 -18.24 15.54 49.55
N PRO A 6 -18.58 16.20 48.43
CA PRO A 6 -19.95 16.24 47.92
C PRO A 6 -20.31 14.95 47.16
N THR A 7 -21.36 14.27 47.61
CA THR A 7 -22.02 13.14 46.94
C THR A 7 -22.93 13.64 45.82
N LYS A 8 -22.63 13.35 44.55
CA LYS A 8 -23.53 13.60 43.42
C LYS A 8 -24.47 12.40 43.23
N LYS A 9 -25.77 12.67 43.37
CA LYS A 9 -26.89 11.76 43.13
C LYS A 9 -27.04 11.50 41.62
N ASN A 10 -27.09 10.22 41.24
CA ASN A 10 -27.50 9.76 39.92
C ASN A 10 -29.02 9.89 39.75
N ALA A 11 -29.46 10.53 38.67
CA ALA A 11 -30.87 10.54 38.26
C ALA A 11 -31.11 9.42 37.22
N PRO A 12 -32.21 8.65 37.33
CA PRO A 12 -32.56 7.64 36.34
C PRO A 12 -33.48 8.20 35.24
N SER A 13 -33.54 7.43 34.15
CA SER A 13 -34.64 7.30 33.19
C SER A 13 -34.79 8.35 32.07
N LYS A 14 -34.75 7.86 30.83
CA LYS A 14 -35.94 7.70 29.96
C LYS A 14 -35.57 6.90 28.70
N THR A 15 -36.04 5.66 28.68
CA THR A 15 -36.26 4.80 27.51
C THR A 15 -37.18 5.52 26.52
N LYS A 16 -36.78 5.60 25.24
CA LYS A 16 -37.65 6.09 24.16
C LYS A 16 -37.89 4.96 23.17
N ALA A 17 -39.17 4.74 22.92
CA ALA A 17 -39.76 3.62 22.22
C ALA A 17 -39.48 3.60 20.72
N THR A 18 -39.38 2.37 20.24
CA THR A 18 -39.51 1.87 18.87
C THR A 18 -40.79 2.39 18.21
N GLN A 19 -40.68 2.91 16.98
CA GLN A 19 -41.79 2.96 16.03
C GLN A 19 -41.35 2.31 14.73
N ALA A 20 -41.93 1.14 14.46
CA ALA A 20 -41.94 0.47 13.19
C ALA A 20 -42.92 1.17 12.24
N LYS A 21 -42.46 1.47 11.03
CA LYS A 21 -43.26 1.86 9.86
C LYS A 21 -42.40 1.41 8.67
N GLY A 22 -42.70 0.32 7.96
CA GLY A 22 -43.97 0.02 7.34
C GLY A 22 -44.10 0.85 6.07
N LYS A 23 -43.36 0.48 5.01
CA LYS A 23 -43.64 0.87 3.63
C LYS A 23 -43.09 -0.18 2.67
N GLU A 24 -44.02 -1.00 2.23
CA GLU A 24 -43.97 -1.85 1.05
C GLU A 24 -43.66 -0.99 -0.17
N ASN A 25 -42.76 -1.47 -1.04
CA ASN A 25 -42.69 -1.07 -2.44
C ASN A 25 -42.08 -2.22 -3.24
N SER A 26 -42.97 -3.12 -3.62
CA SER A 26 -42.79 -4.12 -4.67
C SER A 26 -43.02 -3.44 -6.01
N ALA A 27 -42.01 -3.36 -6.88
CA ALA A 27 -42.19 -3.44 -8.33
C ALA A 27 -40.84 -3.44 -9.08
N SER A 28 -40.60 -4.56 -9.76
CA SER A 28 -40.16 -4.60 -11.16
C SER A 28 -38.81 -3.96 -11.52
N ILE A 29 -37.75 -4.77 -11.49
CA ILE A 29 -36.65 -4.62 -12.46
C ILE A 29 -36.52 -5.93 -13.22
N GLN A 30 -36.98 -5.87 -14.46
CA GLN A 30 -36.83 -6.89 -15.48
C GLN A 30 -35.37 -7.06 -15.87
N ALA A 31 -35.03 -8.32 -16.16
CA ALA A 31 -33.78 -8.78 -16.71
C ALA A 31 -33.42 -8.02 -18.01
N SER A 32 -32.15 -7.62 -18.11
CA SER A 32 -31.51 -7.38 -19.40
C SER A 32 -30.07 -7.90 -19.36
N ALA A 33 -29.94 -9.17 -19.75
CA ALA A 33 -28.67 -9.79 -20.09
C ALA A 33 -28.13 -9.15 -21.38
N ALA A 34 -27.22 -8.20 -21.25
CA ALA A 34 -26.54 -7.58 -22.38
C ALA A 34 -25.19 -8.28 -22.64
N LYS A 35 -25.22 -9.23 -23.58
CA LYS A 35 -24.05 -9.70 -24.33
C LYS A 35 -23.25 -8.50 -24.85
N LYS A 36 -22.05 -8.24 -24.32
CA LYS A 36 -21.07 -7.36 -24.98
C LYS A 36 -19.92 -8.17 -25.56
N LYS A 37 -20.14 -8.41 -26.85
CA LYS A 37 -19.25 -8.79 -27.94
C LYS A 37 -17.84 -8.20 -27.76
N ASN A 38 -16.90 -9.12 -27.70
CA ASN A 38 -15.46 -8.95 -27.86
C ASN A 38 -15.18 -8.20 -29.19
N GLN A 39 -14.81 -6.92 -29.13
CA GLN A 39 -14.32 -6.15 -30.27
C GLN A 39 -12.80 -6.12 -30.23
N LEU A 40 -12.25 -7.05 -31.00
CA LEU A 40 -10.89 -7.11 -31.49
C LEU A 40 -10.53 -5.77 -32.17
N ARG A 41 -9.79 -4.91 -31.48
CA ARG A 41 -9.09 -3.79 -32.12
C ARG A 41 -7.67 -4.22 -32.47
N LYS A 42 -7.50 -4.52 -33.76
CA LYS A 42 -6.23 -4.47 -34.49
C LYS A 42 -5.74 -3.01 -34.50
N ASP A 43 -4.61 -2.76 -33.87
CA ASP A 43 -3.71 -1.63 -34.16
C ASP A 43 -2.31 -2.25 -34.29
N SER A 44 -1.79 -2.56 -35.49
CA SER A 44 -1.06 -1.67 -36.41
C SER A 44 -0.17 -0.64 -35.70
N GLY A 45 1.10 -0.98 -35.50
CA GLY A 45 2.05 -0.10 -34.83
C GLY A 45 3.50 -0.56 -34.92
N SER A 46 3.99 -0.73 -36.15
CA SER A 46 5.36 -0.55 -36.63
C SER A 46 6.48 -0.41 -35.56
N ARG A 47 7.22 -1.51 -35.32
CA ARG A 47 8.55 -1.45 -34.71
C ARG A 47 9.60 -1.42 -35.82
N THR A 48 10.10 -0.22 -36.10
CA THR A 48 11.31 -0.01 -36.89
C THR A 48 12.52 -0.51 -36.08
N ALA A 49 13.09 -1.64 -36.52
CA ALA A 49 14.37 -2.14 -36.04
C ALA A 49 15.49 -1.22 -36.58
N LEU A 50 16.00 -0.33 -35.73
CA LEU A 50 17.26 0.38 -35.98
C LEU A 50 18.42 -0.57 -35.68
N VAL A 51 18.77 -1.34 -36.71
CA VAL A 51 20.05 -2.04 -36.83
C VAL A 51 21.15 -0.98 -36.90
N ASN A 52 21.92 -0.84 -35.84
CA ASN A 52 23.10 0.02 -35.80
C ASN A 52 24.35 -0.82 -36.09
N THR A 53 24.59 -1.12 -37.37
CA THR A 53 25.84 -1.73 -37.86
C THR A 53 26.84 -0.63 -38.20
N ASN A 54 27.45 -0.04 -37.17
CA ASN A 54 28.65 0.76 -37.35
C ASN A 54 29.86 -0.17 -37.42
N THR A 55 30.12 -0.68 -38.61
CA THR A 55 31.37 -1.36 -38.97
C THR A 55 32.38 -0.29 -39.42
N PRO A 56 33.45 0.00 -38.65
CA PRO A 56 34.43 0.98 -39.07
C PRO A 56 35.30 0.44 -40.22
N PRO A 57 35.61 1.26 -41.24
CA PRO A 57 36.51 0.88 -42.33
C PRO A 57 37.96 0.80 -41.84
N VAL A 58 38.59 -0.34 -42.13
CA VAL A 58 40.02 -0.61 -41.92
C VAL A 58 40.82 0.21 -42.93
N ALA A 59 41.32 1.38 -42.52
CA ALA A 59 42.30 2.14 -43.28
C ALA A 59 43.71 1.82 -42.77
N SER A 60 44.38 0.91 -43.48
CA SER A 60 45.83 0.71 -43.39
C SER A 60 46.54 1.92 -43.98
N GLY A 61 47.02 2.81 -43.11
CA GLY A 61 47.86 3.95 -43.46
C GLY A 61 49.06 4.00 -42.53
N ALA A 62 50.24 3.66 -43.05
CA ALA A 62 51.52 3.75 -42.38
C ALA A 62 51.84 5.21 -42.02
N GLY A 63 52.04 5.48 -40.72
CA GLY A 63 52.46 6.78 -40.20
C GLY A 63 53.20 6.58 -38.88
N SER A 64 54.51 6.40 -38.96
CA SER A 64 55.43 6.02 -37.88
C SER A 64 55.85 7.16 -36.94
N ASP A 65 55.09 8.26 -36.88
CA ASP A 65 55.42 9.47 -36.08
C ASP A 65 54.32 9.91 -35.10
N SER A 66 53.37 9.02 -34.80
CA SER A 66 52.18 9.32 -33.96
C SER A 66 52.18 8.60 -32.61
N THR A 67 53.34 8.32 -32.03
CA THR A 67 53.44 7.63 -30.72
C THR A 67 53.56 8.60 -29.54
N ILE A 68 54.06 9.83 -29.75
CA ILE A 68 54.24 10.81 -28.66
C ILE A 68 52.94 11.55 -28.32
N ALA A 69 52.04 11.76 -29.29
CA ALA A 69 50.73 12.38 -29.03
C ALA A 69 49.74 11.41 -28.36
N ALA A 70 49.90 10.09 -28.58
CA ALA A 70 49.01 9.07 -28.03
C ALA A 70 49.20 8.86 -26.53
N THR A 71 50.42 9.01 -26.00
CA THR A 71 50.68 8.90 -24.56
C THR A 71 50.09 10.07 -23.77
N SER A 72 50.21 11.30 -24.29
CA SER A 72 49.60 12.50 -23.67
C SER A 72 48.08 12.41 -23.59
N ALA A 73 47.41 11.86 -24.61
CA ALA A 73 45.96 11.69 -24.60
C ALA A 73 45.48 10.64 -23.59
N ALA A 74 46.28 9.60 -23.35
CA ALA A 74 45.93 8.55 -22.39
C ALA A 74 45.96 9.05 -20.93
N GLU A 75 46.96 9.86 -20.57
CA GLU A 75 47.07 10.47 -19.24
C GLU A 75 45.92 11.44 -18.95
N GLU A 76 45.50 12.22 -19.95
CA GLU A 76 44.38 13.15 -19.81
C GLU A 76 43.03 12.44 -19.59
N ILE A 77 42.83 11.29 -20.24
CA ILE A 77 41.63 10.44 -20.02
C ILE A 77 41.60 9.89 -18.59
N GLU A 78 42.73 9.47 -18.05
CA GLU A 78 42.79 8.96 -16.68
C GLU A 78 42.50 10.07 -15.65
N ARG A 79 43.03 11.27 -15.88
CA ARG A 79 42.78 12.45 -15.05
C ARG A 79 41.30 12.84 -15.04
N LEU A 80 40.65 12.89 -16.20
CA LEU A 80 39.23 13.20 -16.33
C LEU A 80 38.33 12.16 -15.65
N LYS A 81 38.70 10.87 -15.70
CA LYS A 81 37.96 9.80 -15.00
C LYS A 81 37.97 10.00 -13.49
N VAL A 82 39.12 10.38 -12.91
CA VAL A 82 39.23 10.64 -11.47
C VAL A 82 38.37 11.85 -11.07
N GLU A 83 38.37 12.90 -11.87
CA GLU A 83 37.59 14.12 -11.62
C GLU A 83 36.08 13.86 -11.69
N VAL A 84 35.60 13.10 -12.69
CA VAL A 84 34.19 12.70 -12.78
C VAL A 84 33.77 11.84 -11.59
N LEU A 85 34.66 10.99 -11.07
CA LEU A 85 34.39 10.15 -9.90
C LEU A 85 34.27 11.00 -8.63
N LEU A 86 35.16 11.99 -8.45
CA LEU A 86 35.10 12.95 -7.35
C LEU A 86 33.82 13.78 -7.39
N LEU A 87 33.47 14.35 -8.55
CA LEU A 87 32.24 15.14 -8.73
C LEU A 87 30.98 14.30 -8.49
N ARG A 88 30.96 13.03 -8.90
CA ARG A 88 29.85 12.11 -8.56
C ARG A 88 29.75 11.85 -7.06
N LYS A 89 30.88 11.70 -6.37
CA LYS A 89 30.92 11.50 -4.92
C LYS A 89 30.44 12.74 -4.17
N GLU A 90 30.83 13.94 -4.62
CA GLU A 90 30.33 15.20 -4.07
C GLU A 90 28.85 15.42 -4.37
N ASN A 91 28.38 15.14 -5.59
CA ASN A 91 26.95 15.24 -5.91
C ASN A 91 26.10 14.22 -5.14
N ALA A 92 26.62 13.02 -4.86
CA ALA A 92 25.91 12.06 -3.99
C ALA A 92 25.78 12.59 -2.55
N ASN A 93 26.73 13.40 -2.08
CA ASN A 93 26.67 14.04 -0.76
C ASN A 93 25.79 15.31 -0.77
N ALA A 94 25.84 16.09 -1.85
CA ALA A 94 25.05 17.32 -2.00
C ALA A 94 23.58 17.04 -2.30
N ALA A 95 23.26 15.99 -3.06
CA ALA A 95 21.89 15.52 -3.29
C ALA A 95 21.21 14.98 -2.03
N GLY A 96 21.96 14.76 -0.94
CA GLY A 96 21.41 14.48 0.39
C GLY A 96 20.85 15.73 1.10
N ARG A 97 21.15 16.94 0.62
CA ARG A 97 20.58 18.21 1.08
C ARG A 97 19.55 18.70 0.07
N ALA A 98 18.43 18.00 0.00
CA ALA A 98 17.23 18.60 -0.59
C ALA A 98 16.98 19.95 0.10
N PRO A 99 16.67 21.02 -0.65
CA PRO A 99 16.40 22.33 -0.09
C PRO A 99 15.38 22.17 1.03
N ASP A 100 15.58 22.93 2.09
CA ASP A 100 14.90 22.87 3.39
C ASP A 100 13.42 23.24 3.28
N GLN A 101 12.67 22.53 2.43
CA GLN A 101 11.22 22.42 2.45
C GLN A 101 10.79 21.56 3.65
N ARG A 102 11.41 21.79 4.81
CA ARG A 102 10.74 21.63 6.09
C ARG A 102 9.66 22.71 6.17
N ALA A 103 8.70 22.64 5.24
CA ALA A 103 7.39 23.21 5.41
C ALA A 103 6.99 22.87 6.83
N GLU A 104 6.75 23.91 7.63
CA GLU A 104 6.49 23.84 9.06
C GLU A 104 5.65 22.60 9.37
N ILE A 105 6.30 21.59 9.94
CA ILE A 105 5.69 20.27 10.06
C ILE A 105 4.72 20.37 11.23
N THR A 106 3.45 20.64 10.91
CA THR A 106 2.37 20.64 11.89
C THR A 106 2.14 19.21 12.38
N ALA A 107 2.23 19.03 13.69
CA ALA A 107 1.94 17.76 14.33
C ALA A 107 0.43 17.50 14.27
N ILE A 108 0.03 16.35 13.72
CA ILE A 108 -1.36 15.91 13.65
C ILE A 108 -1.62 14.98 14.85
N PRO A 109 -2.37 15.42 15.87
CA PRO A 109 -2.65 14.60 17.03
C PRO A 109 -3.49 13.39 16.65
N LYS A 110 -3.32 12.29 17.38
CA LYS A 110 -4.11 11.08 17.13
C LYS A 110 -5.60 11.35 17.43
N PRO A 111 -6.50 11.15 16.46
CA PRO A 111 -7.94 11.28 16.68
C PRO A 111 -8.45 10.25 17.69
N ARG A 112 -9.53 10.58 18.39
CA ARG A 112 -10.16 9.66 19.35
C ARG A 112 -10.87 8.53 18.61
N GLY A 113 -10.57 7.29 18.97
CA GLY A 113 -11.18 6.08 18.39
C GLY A 113 -10.18 5.21 17.62
N GLU A 114 -10.71 4.35 16.76
CA GLU A 114 -9.95 3.44 15.88
C GLU A 114 -10.41 3.65 14.43
N ALA A 115 -9.51 3.52 13.45
CA ALA A 115 -9.87 3.73 12.06
C ALA A 115 -10.89 2.67 11.56
N GLY A 116 -12.01 3.11 10.96
CA GLY A 116 -13.04 2.25 10.37
C GLY A 116 -14.47 2.48 10.88
N SER A 117 -15.29 1.41 10.90
CA SER A 117 -16.77 1.44 10.92
C SER A 117 -17.45 2.24 12.04
N LYS A 118 -16.79 2.49 13.17
CA LYS A 118 -17.35 3.31 14.28
C LYS A 118 -16.44 4.46 14.70
N GLY A 119 -15.37 4.71 13.95
CA GLY A 119 -14.38 5.74 14.28
C GLY A 119 -14.18 6.72 13.15
N PHE A 120 -12.92 7.05 12.87
CA PHE A 120 -12.55 8.07 11.89
C PHE A 120 -12.11 7.44 10.56
N LYS A 121 -12.17 8.25 9.50
CA LYS A 121 -11.59 7.90 8.19
C LYS A 121 -10.12 8.27 8.18
N LEU A 122 -9.24 7.27 8.14
CA LEU A 122 -7.79 7.47 8.28
C LEU A 122 -7.20 8.45 7.26
N ILE A 123 -7.60 8.36 5.99
CA ILE A 123 -7.14 9.27 4.93
C ILE A 123 -7.46 10.75 5.23
N ARG A 124 -8.65 11.01 5.78
CA ARG A 124 -9.11 12.36 6.15
C ARG A 124 -8.32 12.91 7.32
N GLU A 125 -8.12 12.09 8.36
CA GLU A 125 -7.34 12.48 9.54
C GLU A 125 -5.85 12.63 9.24
N MET A 126 -5.36 11.96 8.21
CA MET A 126 -4.02 12.21 7.68
C MET A 126 -3.96 13.50 6.85
N GLY A 127 -5.07 14.13 6.47
CA GLY A 127 -5.07 15.31 5.58
C GLY A 127 -4.73 14.97 4.13
N LEU A 128 -5.06 13.75 3.69
CA LEU A 128 -4.76 13.26 2.35
C LEU A 128 -6.00 13.01 1.47
N ASP A 129 -7.17 13.51 1.88
CA ASP A 129 -8.44 13.28 1.16
C ASP A 129 -8.77 14.39 0.14
N ASP A 130 -8.04 15.51 0.16
CA ASP A 130 -8.44 16.73 -0.54
C ASP A 130 -8.16 16.70 -2.05
N THR A 131 -7.00 16.18 -2.46
CA THR A 131 -6.55 16.18 -3.87
C THR A 131 -6.30 14.75 -4.37
N ASP A 132 -6.39 14.54 -5.69
CA ASP A 132 -6.10 13.23 -6.27
C ASP A 132 -4.64 12.83 -6.11
N GLU A 133 -3.72 13.79 -6.08
CA GLU A 133 -2.30 13.56 -5.76
C GLU A 133 -2.12 13.07 -4.32
N HIS A 134 -2.83 13.66 -3.36
CA HIS A 134 -2.81 13.19 -1.97
C HIS A 134 -3.41 11.79 -1.83
N LYS A 135 -4.48 11.47 -2.57
CA LYS A 135 -5.04 10.12 -2.62
C LYS A 135 -4.06 9.12 -3.23
N LYS A 136 -3.35 9.48 -4.29
CA LYS A 136 -2.26 8.66 -4.87
C LYS A 136 -1.14 8.42 -3.85
N LEU A 137 -0.72 9.46 -3.12
CA LEU A 137 0.27 9.36 -2.04
C LEU A 137 -0.21 8.42 -0.93
N TYR A 138 -1.46 8.55 -0.47
CA TYR A 138 -2.05 7.66 0.51
C TYR A 138 -2.00 6.19 0.03
N ARG A 139 -2.40 5.91 -1.22
CA ARG A 139 -2.33 4.57 -1.80
C ARG A 139 -0.90 4.04 -1.83
N ALA A 140 0.07 4.85 -2.23
CA ALA A 140 1.49 4.47 -2.24
C ALA A 140 1.99 4.11 -0.83
N ILE A 141 1.65 4.91 0.19
CA ILE A 141 1.97 4.62 1.60
C ILE A 141 1.34 3.29 2.02
N THR A 142 0.05 3.09 1.74
CA THR A 142 -0.65 1.85 2.12
C THR A 142 -0.03 0.61 1.48
N ARG A 143 0.38 0.71 0.20
CA ARG A 143 1.06 -0.38 -0.51
C ARG A 143 2.40 -0.70 0.14
N SER A 144 3.25 0.31 0.38
CA SER A 144 4.55 0.07 1.05
C SER A 144 4.41 -0.51 2.46
N VAL A 145 3.39 -0.11 3.23
CA VAL A 145 3.12 -0.71 4.55
C VAL A 145 2.75 -2.19 4.38
N ARG A 146 1.85 -2.52 3.44
CA ARG A 146 1.48 -3.91 3.12
C ARG A 146 2.71 -4.75 2.73
N ASP A 147 3.53 -4.25 1.81
CA ASP A 147 4.73 -4.95 1.33
C ASP A 147 5.71 -5.20 2.49
N SER A 148 5.82 -4.25 3.42
CA SER A 148 6.67 -4.39 4.61
C SER A 148 6.18 -5.46 5.58
N ILE A 149 4.86 -5.59 5.73
CA ILE A 149 4.23 -6.63 6.56
C ILE A 149 4.50 -8.01 5.95
N ILE A 150 4.28 -8.16 4.63
CA ILE A 150 4.52 -9.40 3.90
C ILE A 150 5.99 -9.80 3.95
N LYS A 151 6.90 -8.84 3.70
CA LYS A 151 8.35 -9.06 3.73
C LYS A 151 8.87 -9.52 5.09
N ARG A 152 8.19 -9.17 6.17
CA ARG A 152 8.52 -9.60 7.54
C ARG A 152 7.81 -10.87 7.98
N SER A 153 6.96 -11.44 7.13
CA SER A 153 6.22 -12.66 7.44
C SER A 153 5.43 -12.57 8.75
N ILE A 154 4.87 -11.39 9.05
CA ILE A 154 4.05 -11.21 10.25
C ILE A 154 2.79 -12.06 10.11
N ASP A 155 2.48 -12.85 11.13
CA ASP A 155 1.25 -13.63 11.16
C ASP A 155 0.02 -12.71 11.23
N LEU A 156 -0.72 -12.67 10.13
CA LEU A 156 -1.93 -11.85 9.95
C LEU A 156 -3.13 -12.39 10.73
N SER A 157 -3.06 -13.63 11.23
CA SER A 157 -4.08 -14.22 12.08
C SER A 157 -4.07 -13.64 13.51
N LEU A 158 -2.91 -13.15 13.96
CA LEU A 158 -2.71 -12.61 15.29
C LEU A 158 -3.38 -11.24 15.47
N ASP A 159 -3.71 -10.93 16.72
CA ASP A 159 -4.15 -9.59 17.08
C ASP A 159 -2.95 -8.63 17.06
N PHE A 160 -3.20 -7.36 16.73
CA PHE A 160 -2.14 -6.34 16.61
C PHE A 160 -1.30 -6.21 17.88
N ARG A 161 -1.91 -6.41 19.06
CA ARG A 161 -1.22 -6.36 20.36
C ARG A 161 -0.26 -7.52 20.61
N LYS A 162 -0.41 -8.62 19.86
CA LYS A 162 0.42 -9.82 19.98
C LYS A 162 1.54 -9.86 18.95
N VAL A 163 1.56 -8.94 17.99
CA VAL A 163 2.66 -8.81 17.02
C VAL A 163 3.91 -8.35 17.76
N ASP A 164 5.06 -8.91 17.40
CA ASP A 164 6.34 -8.54 17.99
C ASP A 164 6.59 -7.02 17.86
N PRO A 165 6.88 -6.31 18.97
CA PRO A 165 7.19 -4.89 18.92
C PRO A 165 8.39 -4.55 18.03
N ASP A 166 9.36 -5.46 17.87
CA ASP A 166 10.55 -5.23 17.04
C ASP A 166 10.19 -5.19 15.55
N ASP A 167 9.31 -6.09 15.10
CA ASP A 167 8.78 -6.09 13.74
C ASP A 167 7.97 -4.84 13.42
N LEU A 168 7.08 -4.44 14.34
CA LEU A 168 6.33 -3.18 14.21
C LEU A 168 7.29 -1.98 14.13
N SER A 169 8.32 -1.95 14.98
CA SER A 169 9.31 -0.87 14.98
C SER A 169 10.02 -0.74 13.64
N ALA A 170 10.32 -1.88 13.01
CA ALA A 170 11.01 -1.92 11.75
C ALA A 170 10.12 -1.54 10.57
N ILE A 171 8.84 -1.92 10.57
CA ILE A 171 7.83 -1.39 9.63
C ILE A 171 7.80 0.14 9.75
N PHE A 172 7.71 0.68 10.97
CA PHE A 172 7.67 2.14 11.15
C PHE A 172 8.94 2.84 10.65
N LYS A 173 10.12 2.25 10.85
CA LYS A 173 11.38 2.77 10.30
C LYS A 173 11.40 2.73 8.77
N TRP A 174 10.98 1.61 8.18
CA TRP A 174 10.95 1.44 6.73
C TRP A 174 9.96 2.38 6.04
N THR A 175 8.73 2.49 6.55
CA THR A 175 7.72 3.40 6.00
C THR A 175 8.19 4.85 6.02
N ARG A 176 8.87 5.29 7.08
CA ARG A 176 9.46 6.65 7.17
C ARG A 176 10.56 6.89 6.15
N LYS A 177 11.38 5.88 5.88
CA LYS A 177 12.45 5.95 4.90
C LYS A 177 11.88 6.09 3.49
N MET A 178 10.82 5.34 3.17
CA MET A 178 10.19 5.35 1.85
C MET A 178 9.31 6.57 1.61
N HIS A 179 8.62 7.05 2.65
CA HIS A 179 7.63 8.12 2.55
C HIS A 179 7.98 9.25 3.51
N PRO A 180 8.65 10.32 3.04
CA PRO A 180 8.98 11.50 3.85
C PRO A 180 7.77 12.20 4.47
N TYR A 181 6.56 11.89 4.01
CA TYR A 181 5.32 12.35 4.65
C TYR A 181 5.10 11.75 6.04
N MET A 182 5.58 10.52 6.30
CA MET A 182 5.26 9.72 7.49
C MET A 182 6.16 10.05 8.70
N LEU A 183 6.69 11.26 8.81
CA LEU A 183 7.65 11.67 9.85
C LEU A 183 7.05 11.60 11.27
N LYS A 184 7.91 11.31 12.26
CA LYS A 184 7.52 11.30 13.68
C LYS A 184 7.00 12.66 14.18
N ALA A 185 7.51 13.76 13.62
CA ALA A 185 7.08 15.11 13.95
C ALA A 185 5.62 15.35 13.50
N ARG A 186 5.24 14.84 12.33
CA ARG A 186 3.87 14.94 11.80
C ARG A 186 2.92 13.97 12.48
N PHE A 187 3.35 12.74 12.74
CA PHE A 187 2.52 11.69 13.35
C PHE A 187 3.17 11.18 14.65
N PRO A 188 2.86 11.80 15.81
CA PRO A 188 3.38 11.38 17.10
C PRO A 188 3.12 9.89 17.35
N GLN A 189 4.12 9.19 17.89
CA GLN A 189 4.07 7.73 18.16
C GLN A 189 3.76 6.86 16.93
N ASN A 190 3.86 7.38 15.70
CA ASN A 190 3.55 6.68 14.46
C ASN A 190 2.10 6.13 14.41
N TRP A 191 1.15 6.87 14.98
CA TRP A 191 -0.23 6.41 15.07
C TRP A 191 -0.82 6.11 13.69
N ALA A 192 -0.50 6.90 12.66
CA ALA A 192 -1.00 6.70 11.30
C ALA A 192 -0.54 5.36 10.71
N THR A 193 0.75 5.03 10.79
CA THR A 193 1.27 3.74 10.33
C THR A 193 0.67 2.58 11.12
N ALA A 194 0.52 2.72 12.44
CA ALA A 194 -0.10 1.69 13.27
C ALA A 194 -1.56 1.40 12.86
N GLU A 195 -2.34 2.43 12.53
CA GLU A 195 -3.71 2.25 12.03
C GLU A 195 -3.75 1.61 10.64
N LEU A 196 -2.81 1.94 9.74
CA LEU A 196 -2.66 1.25 8.44
C LEU A 196 -2.38 -0.25 8.61
N VAL A 197 -1.46 -0.62 9.50
CA VAL A 197 -1.14 -2.02 9.81
C VAL A 197 -2.38 -2.74 10.33
N LYS A 198 -3.08 -2.16 11.32
CA LYS A 198 -4.33 -2.74 11.86
C LYS A 198 -5.40 -2.91 10.79
N GLN A 199 -5.59 -1.90 9.94
CA GLN A 199 -6.56 -1.94 8.86
C GLN A 199 -6.26 -3.09 7.90
N TYR A 200 -5.01 -3.25 7.47
CA TYR A 200 -4.60 -4.35 6.60
C TYR A 200 -4.84 -5.72 7.24
N MET A 201 -4.37 -5.93 8.48
CA MET A 201 -4.58 -7.20 9.19
C MET A 201 -6.07 -7.53 9.39
N ARG A 202 -6.90 -6.51 9.69
CA ARG A 202 -8.35 -6.69 9.86
C ARG A 202 -9.01 -7.10 8.54
N ASN A 203 -8.65 -6.45 7.44
CA ASN A 203 -9.18 -6.76 6.11
C ASN A 203 -8.76 -8.17 5.67
N HIS A 204 -7.49 -8.53 5.87
CA HIS A 204 -6.98 -9.87 5.57
C HIS A 204 -7.74 -10.95 6.36
N ARG A 205 -7.96 -10.76 7.67
CA ARG A 205 -8.76 -11.70 8.47
C ARG A 205 -10.20 -11.82 7.99
N ARG A 206 -10.83 -10.71 7.59
CA ARG A 206 -12.19 -10.74 7.03
C ARG A 206 -12.23 -11.55 5.73
N TYR A 207 -11.25 -11.35 4.86
CA TYR A 207 -11.11 -12.10 3.62
C TYR A 207 -10.92 -13.61 3.87
N GLU A 208 -10.01 -13.99 4.77
CA GLU A 208 -9.75 -15.40 5.11
C GLU A 208 -10.96 -16.10 5.74
N VAL A 209 -11.75 -15.38 6.54
CA VAL A 209 -13.04 -15.89 7.05
C VAL A 209 -14.04 -16.08 5.92
N LYS A 210 -14.17 -15.09 5.01
CA LYS A 210 -15.05 -15.20 3.84
C LYS A 210 -14.67 -16.36 2.92
N LYS A 211 -13.38 -16.69 2.84
CA LYS A 211 -12.86 -17.85 2.08
C LYS A 211 -12.93 -19.18 2.84
N GLY A 212 -13.42 -19.20 4.09
CA GLY A 212 -13.51 -20.41 4.91
C GLY A 212 -12.17 -20.99 5.37
N ARG A 213 -11.05 -20.29 5.14
CA ARG A 213 -9.71 -20.72 5.56
C ARG A 213 -9.45 -20.46 7.04
N MET A 214 -10.24 -19.56 7.63
CA MET A 214 -10.10 -19.16 9.03
C MET A 214 -11.47 -19.15 9.71
N PRO A 215 -11.61 -19.75 10.91
CA PRO A 215 -12.89 -19.76 11.61
C PRO A 215 -13.32 -18.34 11.97
N PRO A 216 -14.62 -18.03 12.08
CA PRO A 216 -15.09 -16.73 12.52
C PRO A 216 -14.60 -16.38 13.94
N ARG A 217 -14.54 -15.08 14.26
CA ARG A 217 -13.90 -14.57 15.48
C ARG A 217 -14.50 -15.16 16.77
N ASN A 218 -15.81 -15.37 16.80
CA ASN A 218 -16.54 -15.96 17.93
C ASN A 218 -16.06 -17.38 18.27
N GLN A 219 -15.65 -18.16 17.27
CA GLN A 219 -15.12 -19.51 17.46
C GLN A 219 -13.68 -19.50 17.97
N ARG A 220 -12.88 -18.50 17.60
CA ARG A 220 -11.45 -18.40 18.01
C ARG A 220 -11.26 -18.04 19.48
N SER A 221 -12.16 -17.24 20.05
CA SER A 221 -12.08 -16.84 21.46
C SER A 221 -12.43 -17.96 22.44
N GLY A 222 -13.05 -19.06 21.99
CA GLY A 222 -13.54 -20.13 22.86
C GLY A 222 -12.48 -21.08 23.41
N ALA A 223 -11.31 -21.20 22.78
CA ALA A 223 -10.34 -22.24 23.15
C ALA A 223 -9.46 -21.92 24.38
N SER A 224 -9.48 -20.68 24.88
CA SER A 224 -8.63 -20.27 26.02
C SER A 224 -9.41 -19.89 27.29
N SER A 225 -10.74 -20.03 27.28
CA SER A 225 -11.61 -19.79 28.44
C SER A 225 -12.38 -21.06 28.80
N SER A 226 -11.68 -22.18 28.94
CA SER A 226 -12.22 -23.38 29.59
C SER A 226 -12.32 -23.10 31.09
N GLY A 227 -13.45 -22.53 31.49
CA GLY A 227 -13.70 -22.09 32.86
C GLY A 227 -15.08 -21.49 33.02
N ASN A 228 -16.12 -22.29 32.75
CA ASN A 228 -17.43 -22.23 33.40
C ASN A 228 -18.21 -20.90 33.34
N ALA A 229 -19.13 -20.74 32.37
CA ALA A 229 -20.45 -20.13 32.61
C ALA A 229 -21.29 -20.05 31.32
N THR A 230 -22.26 -20.94 31.25
CA THR A 230 -23.63 -20.70 30.78
C THR A 230 -23.84 -20.21 29.33
N GLN A 231 -24.10 -21.20 28.47
CA GLN A 231 -24.86 -21.06 27.22
C GLN A 231 -26.15 -20.25 27.44
N LEU A 232 -26.26 -19.06 26.85
CA LEU A 232 -27.55 -18.44 26.56
C LEU A 232 -27.49 -17.71 25.22
N ALA A 233 -28.21 -18.31 24.26
CA ALA A 233 -28.87 -17.74 23.09
C ALA A 233 -28.01 -17.04 22.00
N ASN A 234 -27.91 -17.76 20.88
CA ASN A 234 -27.75 -17.23 19.53
C ASN A 234 -28.70 -16.05 19.28
N VAL A 235 -28.16 -14.88 18.95
CA VAL A 235 -28.88 -13.82 18.26
C VAL A 235 -28.16 -13.59 16.94
N ASP A 236 -28.84 -14.06 15.91
CA ASP A 236 -28.66 -13.78 14.50
C ASP A 236 -28.49 -12.26 14.30
N SER A 237 -27.31 -11.82 13.87
CA SER A 237 -27.06 -10.43 13.48
C SER A 237 -26.66 -10.41 12.02
N ASP A 238 -27.70 -10.55 11.23
CA ASP A 238 -27.82 -10.26 9.81
C ASP A 238 -27.72 -8.74 9.60
N ASP A 239 -26.50 -8.24 9.44
CA ASP A 239 -26.22 -6.89 8.91
C ASP A 239 -24.96 -6.97 8.03
N GLU A 240 -25.05 -7.81 6.99
CA GLU A 240 -24.18 -7.79 5.82
C GLU A 240 -24.54 -6.55 4.98
N GLN A 241 -24.09 -5.36 5.39
CA GLN A 241 -24.03 -4.25 4.43
C GLN A 241 -22.91 -4.53 3.44
N GLU A 242 -23.32 -5.07 2.28
CA GLU A 242 -22.59 -5.11 1.01
C GLU A 242 -21.95 -3.75 0.73
N LEU A 243 -20.69 -3.59 1.12
CA LEU A 243 -19.79 -2.65 0.47
C LEU A 243 -19.30 -3.34 -0.79
N GLU A 244 -20.12 -3.27 -1.85
CA GLU A 244 -19.70 -3.46 -3.24
C GLU A 244 -18.70 -2.36 -3.60
N GLY A 245 -17.47 -2.51 -3.12
CA GLY A 245 -16.31 -1.76 -3.56
C GLY A 245 -15.47 -2.69 -4.41
N ALA A 246 -15.81 -2.78 -5.69
CA ALA A 246 -15.10 -3.52 -6.73
C ALA A 246 -13.58 -3.43 -6.55
N GLU A 247 -12.98 -4.53 -6.12
CA GLU A 247 -11.54 -4.73 -6.23
C GLU A 247 -11.28 -5.04 -7.70
N ASN A 248 -10.80 -4.02 -8.42
CA ASN A 248 -10.23 -4.14 -9.75
C ASN A 248 -8.98 -5.02 -9.60
N ASP A 249 -9.19 -6.32 -9.77
CA ASP A 249 -8.19 -7.37 -9.72
C ASP A 249 -7.30 -7.21 -10.97
N GLU A 250 -6.15 -6.58 -10.79
CA GLU A 250 -5.06 -6.54 -11.75
C GLU A 250 -4.50 -7.97 -11.86
N ASN A 251 -5.18 -8.78 -12.69
CA ASN A 251 -4.76 -10.12 -13.05
C ASN A 251 -3.45 -10.05 -13.86
N GLU A 252 -2.34 -10.30 -13.17
CA GLU A 252 -1.02 -10.58 -13.73
C GLU A 252 -1.11 -11.89 -14.55
N ASN A 253 -1.36 -11.74 -15.84
CA ASN A 253 -1.34 -12.83 -16.81
C ASN A 253 0.11 -13.26 -17.07
N GLU A 254 0.63 -14.13 -16.20
CA GLU A 254 1.84 -14.92 -16.42
C GLU A 254 1.58 -16.01 -17.48
N GLY A 255 2.30 -15.90 -18.60
CA GLY A 255 2.92 -17.00 -19.34
C GLY A 255 2.13 -18.28 -19.63
N SER A 256 1.78 -18.45 -20.91
CA SER A 256 1.86 -19.78 -21.52
C SER A 256 2.53 -19.66 -22.88
N GLU A 257 3.84 -19.90 -22.90
CA GLU A 257 4.62 -20.16 -24.11
C GLU A 257 4.10 -21.46 -24.74
N ALA A 258 3.39 -21.34 -25.86
CA ALA A 258 3.05 -22.47 -26.70
C ALA A 258 3.84 -22.36 -28.00
N ASN A 259 4.86 -23.21 -28.09
CA ASN A 259 5.59 -23.55 -29.31
C ASN A 259 4.62 -23.85 -30.45
N GLY A 260 4.76 -23.13 -31.57
CA GLY A 260 4.03 -23.37 -32.80
C GLY A 260 4.96 -23.20 -33.99
N SER A 261 5.68 -24.28 -34.31
CA SER A 261 6.33 -24.51 -35.60
C SER A 261 5.30 -24.40 -36.72
N GLY A 262 5.48 -23.45 -37.64
CA GLY A 262 4.68 -23.30 -38.84
C GLY A 262 5.61 -23.25 -40.05
N GLU A 263 5.51 -24.27 -40.88
CA GLU A 263 6.31 -24.58 -42.07
C GLU A 263 6.31 -23.45 -43.13
N GLU A 264 7.48 -23.32 -43.76
CA GLU A 264 7.70 -22.59 -45.01
C GLU A 264 7.09 -23.38 -46.18
N GLU A 265 6.14 -22.77 -46.90
CA GLU A 265 5.83 -23.13 -48.28
C GLU A 265 5.79 -21.83 -49.09
N ASP A 266 6.83 -21.60 -49.91
CA ASP A 266 6.81 -20.62 -51.00
C ASP A 266 7.00 -21.40 -52.32
N GLU A 267 5.97 -21.33 -53.16
CA GLU A 267 6.00 -21.58 -54.62
C GLU A 267 6.16 -20.26 -55.38
#